data_AF-A0A4Q5R7G1-F1
#
_entry.id   AF-A0A4Q5R7G1-F1
#
_cell.length_a   1.000
_cell.length_b   1.000
_cell.length_c   1.000
_cell.angle_alpha   90.00
_cell.angle_beta   90.00
_cell.angle_gamma   90.00
#
_symmetry.space_group_name_H-M   'P 1'
#
loop_
_entity.id
_entity.type
_entity.pdbx_description
1 polymer ?
#
loop_
_entity_poly.entity_id
_entity_poly.type
_entity_poly.pdbx_seq_one_letter_code
_entity_poly.pdbx_strand_id
1 'polypeptide(L)'
;DNTYHGGSIGPGLQMRLRALHAFTGRLPLLELPAPGASVQLIGDSTASSLLSGVLHGAAAEVNGLAAEYQRRYPGLGLVLTGGDAPQLRPRLAPALGLIFVVPELVLIGLDRILRYNVDR
;
A
#
# COMPACT_ATOMS: atom_id res chain seq x y z
N ASP A 1 11.45 -17.54 14.29
CA ASP A 1 12.44 -18.39 13.59
C ASP A 1 13.32 -17.58 12.60
N ASN A 2 13.10 -16.26 12.45
CA ASN A 2 13.81 -15.39 11.51
C ASN A 2 13.72 -15.86 10.05
N THR A 3 12.63 -16.56 9.70
CA THR A 3 12.40 -17.09 8.36
C THR A 3 11.61 -16.08 7.52
N TYR A 4 12.07 -15.80 6.31
CA TYR A 4 11.27 -15.11 5.30
C TYR A 4 10.38 -16.13 4.57
N HIS A 5 9.06 -16.04 4.77
CA HIS A 5 8.09 -16.99 4.20
C HIS A 5 7.60 -16.61 2.79
N GLY A 6 8.11 -15.54 2.18
CA GLY A 6 7.61 -15.02 0.91
C GLY A 6 6.53 -13.95 1.06
N GLY A 7 5.80 -13.67 -0.03
CA GLY A 7 4.74 -12.68 -0.07
C GLY A 7 4.12 -12.50 -1.46
N SER A 8 3.36 -11.42 -1.63
CA SER A 8 2.73 -11.03 -2.90
C SER A 8 3.33 -9.71 -3.43
N ILE A 9 3.28 -9.53 -4.74
CA ILE A 9 3.68 -8.30 -5.44
C ILE A 9 2.50 -7.86 -6.30
N GLY A 10 2.11 -6.59 -6.17
CA GLY A 10 1.00 -5.99 -6.91
C GLY A 10 1.34 -4.59 -7.40
N PRO A 11 0.55 -4.05 -8.35
CA PRO A 11 0.78 -2.71 -8.88
C PRO A 11 0.46 -1.64 -7.82
N GLY A 12 1.36 -0.66 -7.70
CA GLY A 12 1.18 0.53 -6.84
C GLY A 12 0.10 1.50 -7.36
N LEU A 13 -0.24 2.52 -6.57
CA LEU A 13 -1.40 3.38 -6.85
C LEU A 13 -1.26 4.14 -8.18
N GLN A 14 -0.12 4.80 -8.39
CA GLN A 14 0.14 5.54 -9.63
C GLN A 14 0.18 4.62 -10.85
N MET A 15 0.73 3.40 -10.69
CA MET A 15 0.80 2.42 -11.77
C MET A 15 -0.59 2.00 -12.23
N ARG A 16 -1.54 1.79 -11.29
CA ARG A 16 -2.93 1.46 -11.61
C ARG A 16 -3.60 2.55 -12.46
N LEU A 17 -3.45 3.82 -12.09
CA LEU A 17 -3.98 4.95 -12.87
C LEU A 17 -3.37 5.02 -14.28
N ARG A 18 -2.04 4.88 -14.38
CA ARG A 18 -1.35 4.85 -15.68
C ARG A 18 -1.81 3.68 -16.55
N ALA A 19 -2.01 2.49 -15.97
CA ALA A 19 -2.48 1.33 -16.70
C ALA A 19 -3.90 1.53 -17.25
N LEU A 20 -4.83 2.06 -16.44
CA LEU A 20 -6.19 2.35 -16.87
C LEU A 20 -6.23 3.36 -18.03
N HIS A 21 -5.39 4.39 -17.97
CA HIS A 21 -5.24 5.34 -19.07
C HIS A 21 -4.60 4.71 -20.31
N ALA A 22 -3.45 4.04 -20.15
CA ALA A 22 -2.66 3.52 -21.26
C ALA A 22 -3.36 2.41 -22.05
N PHE A 23 -4.20 1.60 -21.38
CA PHE A 23 -4.88 0.45 -21.99
C PHE A 23 -6.37 0.72 -22.29
N THR A 24 -6.82 1.97 -22.29
CA THR A 24 -8.18 2.33 -22.72
C THR A 24 -8.20 3.61 -23.56
N GLY A 25 -9.14 3.72 -24.49
CA GLY A 25 -9.16 4.85 -25.43
C GLY A 25 -9.75 6.16 -24.90
N ARG A 26 -10.40 6.17 -23.72
CA ARG A 26 -11.16 7.33 -23.22
C ARG A 26 -10.96 7.67 -21.75
N LEU A 27 -10.24 6.85 -20.97
CA LEU A 27 -10.00 7.17 -19.56
C LEU A 27 -8.90 8.22 -19.44
N PRO A 28 -9.10 9.31 -18.69
CA PRO A 28 -8.07 10.33 -18.49
C PRO A 28 -6.93 9.80 -17.62
N LEU A 29 -5.72 10.31 -17.83
CA LEU A 29 -4.63 10.15 -16.88
C LEU A 29 -4.88 11.07 -15.69
N LEU A 30 -5.00 10.49 -14.50
CA LEU A 30 -5.21 11.22 -13.26
C LEU A 30 -3.96 11.13 -12.38
N GLU A 31 -3.79 12.17 -11.57
CA GLU A 31 -2.85 12.17 -10.45
C GLU A 31 -3.55 11.75 -9.16
N LEU A 32 -2.78 11.22 -8.21
CA LEU A 32 -3.30 10.94 -6.88
C LEU A 32 -3.68 12.24 -6.16
N PRO A 33 -4.81 12.27 -5.43
CA PRO A 33 -5.19 13.44 -4.65
C PRO A 33 -4.20 13.66 -3.51
N ALA A 34 -4.30 14.79 -2.79
CA ALA A 34 -3.49 14.99 -1.60
C ALA A 34 -3.69 13.84 -0.58
N PRO A 35 -2.65 13.41 0.16
CA PRO A 35 -2.78 12.40 1.19
C PRO A 35 -3.90 12.73 2.19
N GLY A 36 -4.72 11.74 2.52
CA GLY A 36 -5.86 11.92 3.43
C GLY A 36 -7.09 12.60 2.81
N ALA A 37 -7.04 13.05 1.55
CA ALA A 37 -8.22 13.58 0.87
C ALA A 37 -9.35 12.54 0.82
N SER A 38 -10.58 12.98 1.09
CA SER A 38 -11.76 12.13 1.00
C SER A 38 -12.03 11.75 -0.45
N VAL A 39 -12.25 10.45 -0.69
CA VAL A 39 -12.60 9.91 -2.01
C VAL A 39 -13.87 9.09 -1.83
N GLN A 40 -14.90 9.44 -2.60
CA GLN A 40 -16.19 8.76 -2.53
C GLN A 40 -16.05 7.30 -2.93
N LEU A 41 -16.80 6.41 -2.27
CA LEU A 41 -16.83 4.99 -2.65
C LEU A 41 -17.56 4.79 -3.99
N ILE A 42 -18.66 5.51 -4.19
CA ILE A 42 -19.42 5.47 -5.44
C ILE A 42 -19.08 6.72 -6.23
N GLY A 43 -18.30 6.58 -7.30
CA GLY A 43 -17.97 7.68 -8.20
C GLY A 43 -19.12 8.01 -9.14
N ASP A 44 -19.37 9.29 -9.33
CA ASP A 44 -20.41 9.90 -10.17
C ASP A 44 -19.88 10.48 -11.50
N SER A 45 -18.57 10.40 -11.73
CA SER A 45 -17.89 10.82 -12.94
C SER A 45 -16.78 9.83 -13.26
N THR A 46 -16.30 9.79 -14.51
CA THR A 46 -15.16 8.93 -14.88
C THR A 46 -13.95 9.16 -13.96
N ALA A 47 -13.67 10.42 -13.60
CA ALA A 47 -12.55 10.74 -12.72
C ALA A 47 -12.77 10.24 -11.28
N SER A 48 -13.94 10.47 -10.69
CA SER A 48 -14.25 10.00 -9.33
C SER A 48 -14.36 8.48 -9.27
N SER A 49 -14.87 7.80 -10.31
CA SER A 49 -14.91 6.35 -10.41
C SER A 49 -13.51 5.72 -10.52
N LEU A 50 -12.59 6.33 -11.29
CA LEU A 50 -11.20 5.90 -11.39
C LEU A 50 -10.48 6.00 -10.04
N LEU A 51 -10.59 7.15 -9.37
CA LEU A 51 -9.98 7.35 -8.05
C LEU A 51 -10.57 6.42 -7.00
N SER A 52 -11.90 6.22 -7.01
CA SER A 52 -12.57 5.26 -6.15
C SER A 52 -12.00 3.85 -6.34
N GLY A 53 -12.00 3.35 -7.57
CA GLY A 53 -11.54 1.99 -7.88
C GLY A 53 -10.08 1.76 -7.51
N VAL A 54 -9.20 2.72 -7.80
CA VAL A 54 -7.77 2.58 -7.49
C VAL A 54 -7.51 2.63 -5.98
N LEU A 55 -8.02 3.65 -5.29
CA LEU A 55 -7.69 3.88 -3.88
C LEU A 55 -8.41 2.91 -2.95
N HIS A 56 -9.73 2.71 -3.13
CA HIS A 56 -10.49 1.76 -2.32
C HIS A 56 -10.11 0.33 -2.67
N GLY A 57 -9.86 0.02 -3.94
CA GLY A 57 -9.39 -1.30 -4.36
C GLY A 57 -8.05 -1.69 -3.75
N ALA A 58 -7.07 -0.77 -3.75
CA ALA A 58 -5.77 -1.02 -3.13
C ALA A 58 -5.88 -1.17 -1.60
N ALA A 59 -6.70 -0.33 -0.94
CA ALA A 59 -6.95 -0.47 0.49
C ALA A 59 -7.65 -1.79 0.84
N ALA A 60 -8.65 -2.20 0.05
CA ALA A 60 -9.36 -3.46 0.23
C ALA A 60 -8.44 -4.67 0.05
N GLU A 61 -7.55 -4.63 -0.94
CA GLU A 61 -6.53 -5.67 -1.16
C GLU A 61 -5.61 -5.83 0.05
N VAL A 62 -5.05 -4.72 0.56
CA VAL A 62 -4.20 -4.75 1.76
C VAL A 62 -4.99 -5.25 2.98
N ASN A 63 -6.21 -4.75 3.18
CA ASN A 63 -7.06 -5.16 4.30
C ASN A 63 -7.38 -6.66 4.25
N GLY A 64 -7.74 -7.19 3.08
CA GLY A 64 -8.06 -8.60 2.90
C GLY A 64 -6.84 -9.50 3.13
N LEU A 65 -5.69 -9.16 2.55
CA LEU A 65 -4.45 -9.91 2.73
C LEU A 65 -3.98 -9.87 4.19
N ALA A 66 -3.95 -8.70 4.81
CA ALA A 66 -3.53 -8.55 6.20
C ALA A 66 -4.44 -9.33 7.16
N ALA A 67 -5.76 -9.33 6.92
CA ALA A 67 -6.70 -10.11 7.71
C ALA A 67 -6.48 -11.63 7.55
N GLU A 68 -6.15 -12.12 6.36
CA GLU A 68 -5.79 -13.52 6.14
C GLU A 68 -4.53 -13.90 6.92
N TYR A 69 -3.49 -13.05 6.87
CA TYR A 69 -2.28 -13.29 7.64
C TYR A 69 -2.52 -13.25 9.14
N GLN A 70 -3.33 -12.32 9.65
CA GLN A 70 -3.66 -12.21 11.07
C GLN A 70 -4.43 -13.44 11.59
N ARG A 71 -5.27 -14.07 10.75
CA ARG A 71 -5.92 -15.35 11.10
C ARG A 71 -4.91 -16.48 11.26
N ARG A 72 -3.90 -16.52 10.39
CA ARG A 72 -2.88 -17.57 10.38
C ARG A 72 -1.79 -17.36 11.44
N TYR A 73 -1.49 -16.10 11.76
CA TYR A 73 -0.41 -15.70 12.65
C TYR A 73 -0.95 -14.72 13.71
N PRO A 74 -1.48 -15.23 14.84
CA PRO A 74 -1.92 -14.39 15.94
C PRO A 74 -0.80 -13.47 16.44
N GLY A 75 -1.10 -12.19 16.63
CA GLY A 75 -0.12 -11.19 17.06
C GLY A 75 0.78 -10.63 15.95
N LEU A 76 0.44 -10.88 14.67
CA LEU A 76 1.15 -10.31 13.53
C LEU A 76 1.21 -8.77 13.61
N GLY A 77 2.43 -8.23 13.60
CA GLY A 77 2.68 -6.80 13.42
C GLY A 77 2.68 -6.42 11.94
N LEU A 78 2.09 -5.26 11.61
CA LEU A 78 2.08 -4.72 10.25
C LEU A 78 3.00 -3.51 10.16
N VAL A 79 3.89 -3.53 9.17
CA VAL A 79 4.78 -2.42 8.84
C VAL A 79 4.44 -1.92 7.45
N LEU A 80 4.22 -0.61 7.32
CA LEU A 80 3.96 0.07 6.07
C LEU A 80 5.15 0.98 5.74
N THR A 81 5.57 1.00 4.48
CA THR A 81 6.66 1.85 3.98
C THR A 81 6.35 2.31 2.55
N GLY A 82 7.24 3.10 1.97
CA GLY A 82 7.13 3.61 0.61
C GLY A 82 6.31 4.91 0.48
N GLY A 83 6.42 5.54 -0.70
CA GLY A 83 5.83 6.86 -0.96
C GLY A 83 4.30 6.91 -0.94
N ASP A 84 3.64 5.79 -1.19
CA ASP A 84 2.17 5.67 -1.14
C ASP A 84 1.63 5.45 0.28
N ALA A 85 2.50 5.28 1.29
CA ALA A 85 2.06 5.05 2.67
C ALA A 85 1.13 6.15 3.22
N PRO A 86 1.37 7.46 2.99
CA PRO A 86 0.45 8.53 3.40
C PRO A 86 -0.92 8.45 2.71
N GLN A 87 -1.02 7.87 1.51
CA GLN A 87 -2.29 7.63 0.83
C GLN A 87 -3.03 6.43 1.41
N LEU A 88 -2.32 5.33 1.66
CA LEU A 88 -2.94 4.08 2.11
C LEU A 88 -3.30 4.10 3.58
N ARG A 89 -2.42 4.62 4.45
CA ARG A 89 -2.58 4.54 5.92
C ARG A 89 -3.94 5.03 6.43
N PRO A 90 -4.53 6.15 5.95
CA PRO A 90 -5.85 6.59 6.38
C PRO A 90 -7.01 5.71 5.91
N ARG A 91 -6.78 4.86 4.89
CA ARG A 91 -7.78 4.01 4.23
C ARG A 91 -7.76 2.56 4.73
N LEU A 92 -6.74 2.17 5.50
CA LEU A 92 -6.64 0.84 6.08
C LEU A 92 -7.57 0.67 7.28
N ALA A 93 -8.14 -0.52 7.42
CA ALA A 93 -9.17 -0.79 8.42
C ALA A 93 -8.58 -0.72 9.85
N PRO A 94 -9.27 -0.07 10.81
CA PRO A 94 -8.84 -0.03 12.21
C PRO A 94 -8.66 -1.43 12.83
N ALA A 95 -9.41 -2.43 12.33
CA ALA A 95 -9.34 -3.82 12.77
C ALA A 95 -7.96 -4.48 12.53
N LEU A 96 -7.13 -3.92 11.65
CA LEU A 96 -5.75 -4.39 11.45
C LEU A 96 -4.83 -4.06 12.64
N GLY A 97 -5.30 -3.27 13.61
CA GLY A 97 -4.55 -2.93 14.81
C GLY A 97 -3.46 -1.88 14.55
N LEU A 98 -2.33 -2.01 15.25
CA LEU A 98 -1.23 -1.07 15.13
C LEU A 98 -0.44 -1.32 13.84
N ILE A 99 -0.43 -0.31 12.97
CA ILE A 99 0.37 -0.27 11.75
C ILE A 99 1.50 0.73 11.96
N PHE A 100 2.74 0.25 11.91
CA PHE A 100 3.93 1.08 12.01
C PHE A 100 4.29 1.61 10.62
N VAL A 101 4.38 2.94 10.48
CA VAL A 101 4.85 3.55 9.23
C VAL A 101 6.34 3.85 9.38
N VAL A 102 7.17 3.20 8.56
CA VAL A 102 8.64 3.31 8.63
C VAL A 102 9.17 3.64 7.23
N PRO A 103 9.24 4.93 6.85
CA PRO A 103 9.70 5.34 5.52
C PRO A 103 11.12 4.87 5.19
N GLU A 104 11.99 4.82 6.20
CA GLU A 104 13.42 4.47 6.06
C GLU A 104 13.68 2.97 6.18
N LEU A 105 12.65 2.10 6.07
CA LEU A 105 12.78 0.67 6.33
C LEU A 105 13.94 0.03 5.54
N VAL A 106 14.07 0.38 4.26
CA VAL A 106 15.15 -0.12 3.39
C VAL A 106 16.51 0.40 3.86
N LEU A 107 16.60 1.69 4.24
CA LEU A 107 17.85 2.30 4.69
C LEU A 107 18.33 1.70 6.01
N ILE A 108 17.40 1.42 6.94
CA ILE A 108 17.69 0.70 8.19
C ILE A 108 18.25 -0.69 7.89
N GLY A 109 17.66 -1.40 6.91
CA GLY A 109 18.15 -2.69 6.46
C GLY A 109 19.57 -2.61 5.88
N LEU A 110 19.82 -1.63 5.02
CA LEU A 110 21.13 -1.42 4.39
C LEU A 110 22.22 -1.05 5.42
N ASP A 111 21.93 -0.16 6.37
CA ASP A 111 22.85 0.19 7.46
C ASP A 111 23.19 -1.03 8.33
N ARG A 112 22.20 -1.87 8.65
CA ARG A 112 22.44 -3.13 9.38
C ARG A 112 23.32 -4.10 8.62
N ILE A 113 23.11 -4.24 7.31
CA ILE A 113 23.95 -5.08 6.45
C ILE A 113 25.39 -4.53 6.43
N LEU A 114 25.56 -3.21 6.28
CA LEU A 114 26.87 -2.57 6.27
C LEU A 114 27.64 -2.85 7.57
N ARG A 115 27.04 -2.53 8.73
CA ARG A 115 27.65 -2.74 10.06
C ARG A 115 28.01 -4.20 10.31
N TYR A 116 27.14 -5.12 9.89
CA TYR A 116 27.39 -6.56 10.05
C TYR A 116 28.64 -7.04 9.29
N ASN A 117 28.90 -6.47 8.11
CA ASN A 117 30.01 -6.89 7.25
C ASN A 117 31.29 -6.07 7.42
N VAL A 118 31.22 -4.86 8.00
CA VAL A 118 32.36 -3.93 8.10
C VAL A 118 32.84 -3.72 9.54
N ASP A 119 31.94 -3.67 10.53
CA ASP A 119 32.32 -3.48 11.95
C ASP A 119 32.68 -4.81 12.65
N ARG A 120 32.80 -5.89 11.87
CA ARG A 120 33.24 -7.22 12.29
C ARG A 120 34.65 -7.51 11.82
#